data_AF-A0A848IFN3-F1
#
_entry.id   AF-A0A848IFN3-F1
#
_cell.length_a   1.000
_cell.length_b   1.000
_cell.length_c   1.000
_cell.angle_alpha   90.00
_cell.angle_beta   90.00
_cell.angle_gamma   90.00
#
_symmetry.space_group_name_H-M   'P 1'
#
loop_
_entity.id
_entity.type
_entity.pdbx_description
1 polymer ?
#
loop_
_entity_poly.entity_id
_entity_poly.type
_entity_poly.pdbx_seq_one_letter_code
_entity_poly.pdbx_strand_id
1 'polypeptide(L)'
;MTPTTISAPLTPKADTRPHIVKLKVFWKTTRKWTVADVADYQASAPELAEQIRTEKYRSKGGDIHSNRFTCEDFAVRLLIQYAASKGLPIKLVDGVRTYRNMEVYGQPAHGKYDSSMYGFADMVELTYGAPDMQRINSNSISLPNVDDLRPGDILALTKDLKGQMSRRLAHHIQLVVSTSKDAINIYQGNSDDTIHRPITWINKILGRNAADPQQPPYAGLPIEIGAFYKTGMDGTIEIR
;
A
#
# COMPACT_ATOMS: atom_id res chain seq x y z
N MET A 1 19.32 -0.86 4.81
CA MET A 1 18.49 0.29 5.27
C MET A 1 19.31 1.55 5.14
N THR A 2 18.93 2.50 4.29
CA THR A 2 19.54 3.85 4.30
C THR A 2 19.07 4.57 5.58
N PRO A 3 19.98 5.08 6.42
CA PRO A 3 19.62 5.84 7.61
C PRO A 3 18.73 7.03 7.24
N THR A 4 17.76 7.36 8.09
CA THR A 4 17.09 8.67 8.01
C THR A 4 18.12 9.72 8.41
N THR A 5 18.63 10.48 7.44
CA THR A 5 19.56 11.57 7.73
C THR A 5 18.80 12.68 8.44
N ILE A 6 19.15 12.89 9.72
CA ILE A 6 18.71 14.06 10.48
C ILE A 6 19.77 15.13 10.25
N SER A 7 19.42 16.21 9.56
CA SER A 7 20.28 17.38 9.43
C SER A 7 20.01 18.34 10.59
N ALA A 8 21.04 18.64 11.37
CA ALA A 8 21.01 19.75 12.32
C ALA A 8 21.65 20.98 11.65
N PRO A 9 21.07 22.18 11.80
CA PRO A 9 21.75 23.40 11.38
C PRO A 9 23.06 23.55 12.16
N LEU A 10 24.11 24.04 11.50
CA LEU A 10 25.35 24.39 12.18
C LEU A 10 25.06 25.54 13.15
N THR A 11 25.27 25.31 14.45
CA THR A 11 25.16 26.32 15.50
C THR A 11 26.55 26.76 15.97
N PRO A 12 26.71 28.00 16.45
CA PRO A 12 27.97 28.43 17.08
C PRO A 12 28.34 27.49 18.23
N LYS A 13 29.64 27.23 18.43
CA LYS A 13 30.15 26.32 19.48
C LYS A 13 29.65 26.64 20.89
N ALA A 14 29.31 27.90 21.16
CA ALA A 14 28.78 28.36 22.45
C ALA A 14 27.28 28.06 22.65
N ASP A 15 26.54 27.69 21.60
CA ASP A 15 25.12 27.33 21.71
C ASP A 15 24.98 25.88 22.18
N THR A 16 24.71 25.71 23.47
CA THR A 16 24.53 24.40 24.11
C THR A 16 23.06 23.94 24.10
N ARG A 17 22.16 24.67 23.44
CA ARG A 17 20.74 24.28 23.40
C ARG A 17 20.60 22.98 22.59
N PRO A 18 19.81 22.01 23.08
CA PRO A 18 19.63 20.75 22.36
C PRO A 18 18.91 20.99 21.04
N HIS A 19 19.37 20.36 19.96
CA HIS A 19 18.62 20.30 18.71
C HIS A 19 17.45 19.33 18.87
N ILE A 20 16.22 19.85 18.87
CA ILE A 20 15.01 19.05 19.04
C ILE A 20 14.56 18.51 17.68
N VAL A 21 14.58 17.19 17.54
CA VAL A 21 14.03 16.50 16.37
C VAL A 21 12.65 15.98 16.72
N LYS A 22 11.64 16.44 15.98
CA LYS A 22 10.28 15.92 16.10
C LYS A 22 10.09 14.80 15.09
N LEU A 23 9.61 13.65 15.55
CA LEU A 23 9.25 12.52 14.69
C LEU A 23 7.73 12.39 14.56
N LYS A 24 7.26 12.07 13.36
CA LYS A 24 5.94 11.47 13.15
C LYS A 24 6.11 9.97 13.32
N VAL A 25 5.49 9.41 14.35
CA VAL A 25 5.52 7.97 14.63
C VAL A 25 4.10 7.44 14.45
N PHE A 26 3.91 6.53 13.50
CA PHE A 26 2.64 5.82 13.29
C PHE A 26 2.59 4.54 14.13
N TRP A 27 3.71 3.82 14.18
CA TRP A 27 3.99 2.81 15.19
C TRP A 27 5.51 2.72 15.41
N LYS A 28 5.92 2.26 16.60
CA LYS A 28 7.34 2.10 16.94
C LYS A 28 7.90 0.87 16.22
N THR A 29 9.04 1.03 15.55
CA THR A 29 9.83 -0.11 15.08
C THR A 29 10.54 -0.74 16.27
N THR A 30 10.24 -2.01 16.57
CA THR A 30 10.84 -2.76 17.69
C THR A 30 11.77 -3.87 17.21
N ARG A 31 11.67 -4.28 15.95
CA ARG A 31 12.53 -5.30 15.33
C ARG A 31 12.68 -5.08 13.83
N LYS A 32 13.50 -5.90 13.16
CA LYS A 32 13.73 -5.85 11.70
C LYS A 32 13.07 -7.06 11.03
N TRP A 33 12.75 -6.92 9.75
CA TRP A 33 12.30 -8.03 8.93
C TRP A 33 13.32 -9.17 8.90
N THR A 34 12.81 -10.38 9.11
CA THR A 34 13.53 -11.63 8.89
C THR A 34 12.80 -12.48 7.85
N VAL A 35 13.44 -13.53 7.36
CA VAL A 35 12.78 -14.52 6.48
C VAL A 35 11.57 -15.16 7.18
N ALA A 36 11.65 -15.37 8.49
CA ALA A 36 10.54 -15.89 9.28
C ALA A 36 9.36 -14.91 9.32
N ASP A 37 9.61 -13.60 9.39
CA ASP A 37 8.54 -12.59 9.35
C ASP A 37 7.87 -12.50 7.98
N VAL A 38 8.60 -12.78 6.89
CA VAL A 38 8.03 -12.87 5.54
C VAL A 38 7.15 -14.11 5.41
N ALA A 39 7.62 -15.26 5.92
CA ALA A 39 6.83 -16.49 5.92
C ALA A 39 5.55 -16.36 6.79
N ASP A 40 5.66 -15.73 7.96
CA ASP A 40 4.52 -15.46 8.85
C ASP A 40 3.53 -14.46 8.22
N TYR A 41 4.03 -13.46 7.48
CA TYR A 41 3.18 -12.56 6.67
C TYR A 41 2.39 -13.34 5.62
N GLN A 42 3.08 -14.18 4.84
CA GLN A 42 2.45 -14.98 3.79
C GLN A 42 1.44 -15.97 4.37
N ALA A 43 1.72 -16.58 5.52
CA ALA A 43 0.79 -17.48 6.20
C ALA A 43 -0.45 -16.74 6.75
N SER A 44 -0.27 -15.50 7.24
CA SER A 44 -1.34 -14.70 7.84
C SER A 44 -2.21 -13.95 6.81
N ALA A 45 -1.70 -13.75 5.59
CA ALA A 45 -2.35 -12.94 4.57
C ALA A 45 -3.81 -13.34 4.27
N PRO A 46 -4.21 -14.62 4.17
CA PRO A 46 -5.59 -14.98 3.85
C PRO A 46 -6.58 -14.56 4.95
N GLU A 47 -6.25 -14.85 6.21
CA GLU A 47 -7.09 -14.48 7.36
C GLU A 47 -7.15 -12.96 7.53
N LEU A 48 -6.02 -12.29 7.36
CA LEU A 48 -5.94 -10.83 7.45
C LEU A 48 -6.72 -10.14 6.31
N ALA A 49 -6.71 -10.71 5.10
CA ALA A 49 -7.49 -10.23 3.97
C ALA A 49 -8.99 -10.31 4.26
N GLU A 50 -9.47 -11.42 4.83
CA GLU A 50 -10.87 -11.58 5.25
C GLU A 50 -11.27 -10.64 6.38
N GLN A 51 -10.39 -10.45 7.38
CA GLN A 51 -10.61 -9.49 8.44
C GLN A 51 -10.78 -8.08 7.85
N ILE A 52 -9.83 -7.61 7.03
CA ILE A 52 -9.88 -6.27 6.44
C ILE A 52 -11.10 -6.12 5.52
N ARG A 53 -11.49 -7.19 4.82
CA ARG A 53 -12.68 -7.19 3.95
C ARG A 53 -13.97 -6.97 4.72
N THR A 54 -14.04 -7.38 5.98
CA THR A 54 -15.26 -7.33 6.80
C THR A 54 -15.22 -6.29 7.93
N GLU A 55 -14.05 -5.70 8.20
CA GLU A 55 -13.83 -4.72 9.27
C GLU A 55 -14.69 -3.45 9.10
N LYS A 56 -14.92 -2.70 10.16
CA LYS A 56 -15.27 -1.28 10.03
C LYS A 56 -14.39 -0.55 11.03
N TYR A 57 -13.65 0.43 10.57
CA TYR A 57 -12.79 1.20 11.47
C TYR A 57 -13.21 2.65 11.49
N ARG A 58 -12.97 3.28 12.64
CA ARG A 58 -13.37 4.66 12.90
C ARG A 58 -12.15 5.56 12.83
N SER A 59 -12.19 6.58 11.98
CA SER A 59 -11.15 7.60 11.98
C SER A 59 -11.24 8.48 13.23
N LYS A 60 -10.18 9.26 13.47
CA LYS A 60 -10.14 10.26 14.56
C LYS A 60 -11.26 11.31 14.45
N GLY A 61 -11.82 11.54 13.26
CA GLY A 61 -12.96 12.43 13.02
C GLY A 61 -14.31 11.84 13.43
N GLY A 62 -14.36 10.56 13.81
CA GLY A 62 -15.59 9.86 14.15
C GLY A 62 -16.27 9.19 12.95
N ASP A 63 -15.73 9.36 11.74
CA ASP A 63 -16.22 8.75 10.51
C ASP A 63 -15.97 7.24 10.53
N ILE A 64 -17.00 6.48 10.21
CA ILE A 64 -16.88 5.03 10.01
C ILE A 64 -16.48 4.85 8.56
N HIS A 65 -15.22 4.48 8.33
CA HIS A 65 -14.80 4.11 6.98
C HIS A 65 -15.42 2.76 6.64
N SER A 66 -16.20 2.73 5.56
CA SER A 66 -16.57 1.48 4.90
C SER A 66 -15.32 0.88 4.25
N ASN A 67 -15.19 -0.44 4.21
CA ASN A 67 -14.10 -1.17 3.53
C ASN A 67 -14.15 -0.94 2.02
N ARG A 68 -13.64 0.22 1.63
CA ARG A 68 -13.54 0.68 0.28
C ARG A 68 -12.06 0.91 0.03
N PHE A 69 -11.55 0.31 -1.02
CA PHE A 69 -10.13 0.35 -1.33
C PHE A 69 -9.99 0.50 -2.83
N THR A 70 -9.12 1.40 -3.30
CA THR A 70 -8.62 1.27 -4.66
C THR A 70 -7.70 0.05 -4.75
N CYS A 71 -7.29 -0.33 -5.97
CA CYS A 71 -6.68 -1.65 -6.21
C CYS A 71 -5.42 -1.91 -5.37
N GLU A 72 -4.55 -0.90 -5.22
CA GLU A 72 -3.34 -0.95 -4.43
C GLU A 72 -3.60 -0.77 -2.93
N ASP A 73 -4.58 0.05 -2.56
CA ASP A 73 -4.84 0.42 -1.16
C ASP A 73 -5.11 -0.81 -0.30
N PHE A 74 -5.83 -1.79 -0.84
CA PHE A 74 -6.11 -3.04 -0.12
C PHE A 74 -4.82 -3.81 0.21
N ALA A 75 -3.93 -3.98 -0.77
CA ALA A 75 -2.65 -4.67 -0.57
C ALA A 75 -1.73 -3.89 0.38
N VAL A 76 -1.69 -2.56 0.25
CA VAL A 76 -0.95 -1.67 1.14
C VAL A 76 -1.48 -1.75 2.57
N ARG A 77 -2.80 -1.70 2.76
CA ARG A 77 -3.46 -1.79 4.06
C ARG A 77 -3.13 -3.10 4.76
N LEU A 78 -3.14 -4.22 4.05
CA LEU A 78 -2.80 -5.53 4.58
C LEU A 78 -1.34 -5.61 5.05
N LEU A 79 -0.39 -5.15 4.22
CA LEU A 79 1.02 -5.08 4.60
C LEU A 79 1.24 -4.19 5.83
N ILE A 80 0.59 -3.02 5.86
CA ILE A 80 0.68 -2.06 6.96
C ILE A 80 0.14 -2.66 8.25
N GLN A 81 -1.01 -3.34 8.20
CA GLN A 81 -1.61 -3.95 9.39
C GLN A 81 -0.74 -5.05 9.99
N TYR A 82 -0.23 -5.94 9.13
CA TYR A 82 0.69 -6.97 9.59
C TYR A 82 1.94 -6.35 10.21
N ALA A 83 2.62 -5.43 9.50
CA ALA A 83 3.86 -4.85 9.98
C ALA A 83 3.69 -4.06 11.29
N ALA A 84 2.60 -3.30 11.41
CA ALA A 84 2.28 -2.55 12.63
C ALA A 84 2.07 -3.48 13.83
N SER A 85 1.30 -4.57 13.65
CA SER A 85 1.05 -5.56 14.72
C SER A 85 2.32 -6.24 15.22
N LYS A 86 3.34 -6.35 14.35
CA LYS A 86 4.61 -7.02 14.62
C LYS A 86 5.76 -6.05 14.98
N GLY A 87 5.50 -4.74 15.00
CA GLY A 87 6.51 -3.70 15.24
C GLY A 87 7.60 -3.65 14.16
N LEU A 88 7.27 -4.06 12.93
CA LEU A 88 8.18 -4.12 11.79
C LEU A 88 8.23 -2.76 11.06
N PRO A 89 9.38 -2.36 10.50
CA PRO A 89 9.49 -1.12 9.76
C PRO A 89 8.88 -1.26 8.37
N ILE A 90 8.24 -0.22 7.86
CA ILE A 90 7.83 -0.13 6.45
C ILE A 90 8.58 1.01 5.77
N LYS A 91 8.93 0.77 4.51
CA LYS A 91 9.42 1.79 3.57
C LYS A 91 8.69 1.59 2.23
N LEU A 92 7.87 2.55 1.83
CA LEU A 92 7.23 2.58 0.50
C LEU A 92 7.73 3.81 -0.25
N VAL A 93 8.02 3.68 -1.54
CA VAL A 93 8.59 4.74 -2.37
C VAL A 93 7.68 5.00 -3.56
N ASP A 94 7.20 6.24 -3.72
CA ASP A 94 6.52 6.66 -4.93
C ASP A 94 7.47 7.46 -5.85
N GLY A 95 6.93 8.14 -6.87
CA GLY A 95 7.72 8.99 -7.76
C GLY A 95 8.31 10.27 -7.15
N VAL A 96 7.95 10.62 -5.91
CA VAL A 96 8.24 11.92 -5.28
C VAL A 96 8.83 11.80 -3.88
N ARG A 97 8.29 10.91 -3.04
CA ARG A 97 8.63 10.76 -1.62
C ARG A 97 8.83 9.30 -1.21
N THR A 98 9.40 9.14 -0.03
CA THR A 98 9.49 7.87 0.69
C THR A 98 8.63 7.95 1.93
N TYR A 99 7.71 7.00 2.07
CA TYR A 99 6.86 6.78 3.23
C TYR A 99 7.56 5.84 4.21
N ARG A 100 7.52 6.17 5.51
CA ARG A 100 8.02 5.30 6.59
C ARG A 100 7.08 5.34 7.78
N ASN A 101 7.01 4.23 8.51
CA ASN A 101 6.22 4.18 9.75
C ASN A 101 6.74 5.14 10.85
N MET A 102 8.00 5.58 10.73
CA MET A 102 8.59 6.65 11.52
C MET A 102 9.31 7.63 10.58
N GLU A 103 8.87 8.88 10.54
CA GLU A 103 9.42 9.95 9.68
C GLU A 103 9.83 11.17 10.49
N VAL A 104 10.79 11.96 9.96
CA VAL A 104 11.04 13.31 10.50
C VAL A 104 9.80 14.15 10.23
N TYR A 105 9.27 14.78 11.27
CA TYR A 105 8.08 15.61 11.15
C TYR A 105 8.36 16.83 10.26
N GLY A 106 7.44 17.19 9.37
CA GLY A 106 7.64 18.31 8.44
C GLY A 106 6.85 18.24 7.14
N GLN A 107 6.41 17.04 6.72
CA GLN A 107 5.53 16.92 5.55
C GLN A 107 4.14 17.49 5.87
N PRO A 108 3.48 18.21 4.93
CA PRO A 108 2.14 18.74 5.13
C PRO A 108 1.12 17.70 5.62
N ALA A 109 1.25 16.45 5.14
CA ALA A 109 0.38 15.34 5.53
C ALA A 109 0.53 14.92 7.01
N HIS A 110 1.68 15.17 7.66
CA HIS A 110 1.93 14.68 9.03
C HIS A 110 0.99 15.26 10.10
N GLY A 111 0.49 16.49 9.87
CA GLY A 111 -0.48 17.13 10.76
C GLY A 111 -1.92 16.67 10.52
N LYS A 112 -2.21 16.12 9.33
CA LYS A 112 -3.55 15.73 8.92
C LYS A 112 -3.92 14.32 9.40
N TYR A 113 -3.05 13.36 9.16
CA TYR A 113 -3.29 11.96 9.52
C TYR A 113 -2.89 11.69 10.96
N ASP A 114 -3.63 10.84 11.67
CA ASP A 114 -3.33 10.49 13.05
C ASP A 114 -2.08 9.61 13.16
N SER A 115 -1.57 9.43 14.38
CA SER A 115 -0.38 8.63 14.65
C SER A 115 -0.78 7.19 14.96
N SER A 116 -1.36 6.53 13.96
CA SER A 116 -1.77 5.13 14.01
C SER A 116 -1.42 4.42 12.71
N MET A 117 -1.57 3.09 12.71
CA MET A 117 -1.49 2.29 11.50
C MET A 117 -2.50 2.75 10.42
N TYR A 118 -3.73 3.10 10.79
CA TYR A 118 -4.72 3.62 9.84
C TYR A 118 -4.29 4.97 9.27
N GLY A 119 -3.84 5.90 10.11
CA GLY A 119 -3.31 7.19 9.65
C GLY A 119 -2.09 7.06 8.74
N PHE A 120 -1.28 6.01 8.89
CA PHE A 120 -0.21 5.72 7.94
C PHE A 120 -0.75 5.23 6.60
N ALA A 121 -1.71 4.30 6.61
CA ALA A 121 -2.36 3.80 5.39
C ALA A 121 -3.00 4.96 4.63
N ASP A 122 -3.88 5.73 5.27
CA ASP A 122 -4.53 6.89 4.66
C ASP A 122 -3.54 7.91 4.08
N MET A 123 -2.39 8.09 4.75
CA MET A 123 -1.34 8.99 4.26
C MET A 123 -0.66 8.44 3.00
N VAL A 124 -0.43 7.13 2.91
CA VAL A 124 0.20 6.47 1.74
C VAL A 124 -0.74 6.52 0.55
N GLU A 125 -2.02 6.18 0.75
CA GLU A 125 -3.06 6.08 -0.28
C GLU A 125 -3.25 7.41 -1.06
N LEU A 126 -2.89 8.55 -0.45
CA LEU A 126 -2.96 9.87 -1.10
C LEU A 126 -2.28 9.97 -2.47
N THR A 127 -1.11 9.34 -2.63
CA THR A 127 -0.28 9.47 -3.84
C THR A 127 0.34 8.17 -4.31
N TYR A 128 0.25 7.10 -3.52
CA TYR A 128 0.83 5.81 -3.86
C TYR A 128 -0.12 5.06 -4.79
N GLY A 129 0.30 4.84 -6.04
CA GLY A 129 -0.52 4.15 -7.04
C GLY A 129 -0.06 2.72 -7.35
N ALA A 130 -0.89 1.99 -8.10
CA ALA A 130 -0.49 0.72 -8.72
C ALA A 130 0.89 0.74 -9.42
N PRO A 131 1.28 1.79 -10.19
CA PRO A 131 2.61 1.88 -10.78
C PRO A 131 3.75 1.92 -9.76
N ASP A 132 3.53 2.51 -8.58
CA ASP A 132 4.55 2.61 -7.54
C ASP A 132 4.80 1.24 -6.90
N MET A 133 3.77 0.42 -6.73
CA MET A 133 3.89 -0.96 -6.24
C MET A 133 4.81 -1.81 -7.13
N GLN A 134 4.78 -1.59 -8.45
CA GLN A 134 5.62 -2.31 -9.43
C GLN A 134 7.10 -1.90 -9.41
N ARG A 135 7.52 -0.90 -8.61
CA ARG A 135 8.91 -0.42 -8.59
C ARG A 135 9.86 -1.48 -8.04
N ILE A 136 10.46 -2.26 -8.95
CA ILE A 136 11.41 -3.33 -8.63
C ILE A 136 12.61 -2.78 -7.85
N ASN A 137 13.04 -3.53 -6.84
CA ASN A 137 14.13 -3.19 -5.91
C ASN A 137 13.86 -1.97 -5.02
N SER A 138 12.67 -1.37 -5.11
CA SER A 138 12.22 -0.30 -4.21
C SER A 138 11.06 -0.75 -3.32
N ASN A 139 10.00 -1.29 -3.95
CA ASN A 139 8.79 -1.73 -3.26
C ASN A 139 8.51 -3.22 -3.45
N SER A 140 8.95 -3.80 -4.56
CA SER A 140 8.69 -5.21 -4.90
C SER A 140 9.92 -5.89 -5.51
N ILE A 141 9.87 -7.22 -5.51
CA ILE A 141 10.78 -8.10 -6.26
C ILE A 141 9.95 -8.89 -7.27
N SER A 142 10.51 -9.18 -8.45
CA SER A 142 9.84 -10.03 -9.43
C SER A 142 9.99 -11.49 -9.02
N LEU A 143 8.88 -12.23 -9.03
CA LEU A 143 8.93 -13.68 -8.99
C LEU A 143 9.23 -14.23 -10.40
N PRO A 144 10.09 -15.24 -10.53
CA PRO A 144 10.43 -15.81 -11.82
C PRO A 144 9.34 -16.77 -12.34
N ASN A 145 8.68 -17.52 -11.46
CA ASN A 145 7.67 -18.51 -11.83
C ASN A 145 6.35 -18.31 -11.09
N VAL A 146 5.24 -18.68 -11.74
CA VAL A 146 3.91 -18.67 -11.13
C VAL A 146 3.80 -19.60 -9.92
N ASP A 147 4.54 -20.71 -9.92
CA ASP A 147 4.52 -21.68 -8.82
C ASP A 147 5.26 -21.19 -7.56
N ASP A 148 6.00 -20.09 -7.68
CA ASP A 148 6.62 -19.41 -6.54
C ASP A 148 5.62 -18.49 -5.81
N LEU A 149 4.43 -18.23 -6.36
CA LEU A 149 3.41 -17.40 -5.74
C LEU A 149 2.97 -17.99 -4.39
N ARG A 150 2.90 -17.10 -3.39
CA ARG A 150 2.41 -17.36 -2.04
C ARG A 150 1.31 -16.35 -1.70
N PRO A 151 0.44 -16.66 -0.74
CA PRO A 151 -0.49 -15.65 -0.23
C PRO A 151 0.28 -14.43 0.30
N GLY A 152 -0.28 -13.24 0.13
CA GLY A 152 0.38 -11.97 0.46
C GLY A 152 1.22 -11.39 -0.67
N ASP A 153 1.53 -12.18 -1.71
CA ASP A 153 2.15 -11.67 -2.94
C ASP A 153 1.13 -10.87 -3.77
N ILE A 154 1.64 -10.04 -4.69
CA ILE A 154 0.82 -9.20 -5.55
C ILE A 154 0.95 -9.60 -7.02
N LEU A 155 -0.14 -9.49 -7.76
CA LEU A 155 -0.16 -9.56 -9.21
C LEU A 155 -0.31 -8.13 -9.75
N ALA A 156 0.70 -7.68 -10.49
CA ALA A 156 0.70 -6.36 -11.14
C ALA A 156 0.33 -6.51 -12.62
N LEU A 157 -0.85 -6.00 -13.00
CA LEU A 157 -1.38 -6.13 -14.36
C LEU A 157 -0.69 -5.13 -15.29
N THR A 158 0.18 -5.65 -16.15
CA THR A 158 1.12 -4.86 -16.97
C THR A 158 1.18 -5.29 -18.43
N LYS A 159 0.61 -6.45 -18.78
CA LYS A 159 0.76 -7.10 -20.10
C LYS A 159 -0.54 -7.20 -20.90
N ASP A 160 -1.66 -6.87 -20.29
CA ASP A 160 -2.96 -6.71 -20.94
C ASP A 160 -3.00 -5.45 -21.83
N LEU A 161 -4.13 -5.18 -22.48
CA LEU A 161 -4.28 -4.03 -23.37
C LEU A 161 -3.96 -2.69 -22.66
N LYS A 162 -4.44 -2.49 -21.42
CA LYS A 162 -4.21 -1.24 -20.68
C LYS A 162 -2.76 -1.10 -20.23
N GLY A 163 -2.13 -2.20 -19.80
CA GLY A 163 -0.70 -2.27 -19.54
C GLY A 163 0.15 -1.93 -20.78
N GLN A 164 -0.21 -2.48 -21.95
CA GLN A 164 0.49 -2.19 -23.21
C GLN A 164 0.40 -0.71 -23.59
N MET A 165 -0.79 -0.09 -23.47
CA MET A 165 -0.99 1.34 -23.72
C MET A 165 -0.24 2.25 -22.75
N SER A 166 0.03 1.77 -21.53
CA SER A 166 0.72 2.52 -20.47
C SER A 166 2.21 2.18 -20.35
N ARG A 167 2.83 1.64 -21.41
CA ARG A 167 4.26 1.25 -21.44
C ARG A 167 4.63 0.25 -20.33
N ARG A 168 3.73 -0.70 -20.07
CA ARG A 168 3.84 -1.76 -19.05
C ARG A 168 3.88 -1.25 -17.62
N LEU A 169 3.33 -0.07 -17.37
CA LEU A 169 3.04 0.38 -16.01
C LEU A 169 1.84 -0.42 -15.48
N ALA A 170 1.95 -0.86 -14.24
CA ALA A 170 0.86 -1.52 -13.55
C ALA A 170 -0.29 -0.52 -13.41
N HIS A 171 -1.46 -0.91 -13.90
CA HIS A 171 -2.67 -0.10 -13.80
C HIS A 171 -3.72 -0.74 -12.89
N HIS A 172 -3.41 -1.93 -12.36
CA HIS A 172 -4.21 -2.66 -11.40
C HIS A 172 -3.31 -3.58 -10.58
N ILE A 173 -3.60 -3.70 -9.28
CA ILE A 173 -2.93 -4.60 -8.34
C ILE A 173 -3.97 -5.57 -7.76
N GLN A 174 -3.59 -6.84 -7.65
CA GLN A 174 -4.41 -7.87 -7.03
C GLN A 174 -3.57 -8.60 -5.99
N LEU A 175 -4.14 -8.87 -4.82
CA LEU A 175 -3.47 -9.61 -3.76
C LEU A 175 -3.78 -11.10 -3.88
N VAL A 176 -2.75 -11.94 -3.87
CA VAL A 176 -2.91 -13.39 -3.79
C VAL A 176 -3.32 -13.77 -2.37
N VAL A 177 -4.42 -14.51 -2.22
CA VAL A 177 -4.89 -15.03 -0.92
C VAL A 177 -4.76 -16.55 -0.81
N SER A 178 -4.69 -17.27 -1.92
CA SER A 178 -4.29 -18.69 -1.91
C SER A 178 -3.83 -19.14 -3.28
N THR A 179 -2.99 -20.16 -3.29
CA THR A 179 -2.51 -20.82 -4.49
C THR A 179 -2.72 -22.33 -4.37
N SER A 180 -3.05 -22.96 -5.49
CA SER A 180 -3.18 -24.41 -5.62
C SER A 180 -2.61 -24.85 -6.96
N LYS A 181 -2.70 -26.15 -7.25
CA LYS A 181 -2.32 -26.68 -8.58
C LYS A 181 -3.21 -26.13 -9.68
N ASP A 182 -4.47 -25.85 -9.38
CA ASP A 182 -5.49 -25.54 -10.39
C ASP A 182 -5.87 -24.06 -10.42
N ALA A 183 -5.68 -23.33 -9.31
CA ALA A 183 -6.15 -21.97 -9.18
C ALA A 183 -5.25 -21.07 -8.31
N ILE A 184 -5.28 -19.77 -8.61
CA ILE A 184 -4.76 -18.68 -7.77
C ILE A 184 -5.95 -17.81 -7.40
N ASN A 185 -6.31 -17.77 -6.12
CA ASN A 185 -7.41 -16.94 -5.63
C ASN A 185 -6.86 -15.57 -5.23
N ILE A 186 -7.58 -14.52 -5.61
CA ILE A 186 -7.16 -13.13 -5.44
C ILE A 186 -8.24 -12.27 -4.81
N TYR A 187 -7.80 -11.31 -4.02
CA TYR A 187 -8.64 -10.23 -3.48
C TYR A 187 -8.11 -8.92 -4.04
N GLN A 188 -9.01 -8.01 -4.40
CA GLN A 188 -8.63 -6.74 -5.01
C GLN A 188 -9.53 -5.61 -4.52
N GLY A 189 -8.93 -4.45 -4.28
CA GLY A 189 -9.71 -3.21 -4.27
C GLY A 189 -10.16 -2.86 -5.70
N ASN A 190 -11.13 -1.98 -5.82
CA ASN A 190 -11.59 -1.47 -7.09
C ASN A 190 -11.92 0.02 -6.94
N SER A 191 -11.90 0.76 -8.04
CA SER A 191 -12.28 2.17 -8.06
C SER A 191 -13.48 2.39 -8.95
N ASP A 192 -14.35 3.30 -8.57
CA ASP A 192 -15.39 3.76 -9.50
C ASP A 192 -14.76 4.40 -10.75
N ASP A 193 -15.55 4.52 -11.81
CA ASP A 193 -15.18 5.23 -13.05
C ASP A 193 -14.96 6.74 -12.81
N THR A 194 -14.61 7.23 -11.62
CA THR A 194 -14.16 8.62 -11.41
C THR A 194 -12.63 8.74 -11.31
N ILE A 195 -11.91 7.61 -11.20
CA ILE A 195 -10.43 7.58 -11.23
C ILE A 195 -9.88 7.35 -12.65
N HIS A 196 -10.40 8.10 -13.63
CA HIS A 196 -9.79 8.18 -14.96
C HIS A 196 -9.50 9.63 -15.34
N ARG A 197 -8.49 9.84 -16.19
CA ARG A 197 -8.28 11.16 -16.81
C ARG A 197 -9.50 11.43 -17.71
N PRO A 198 -10.16 12.61 -17.60
CA PRO A 198 -9.68 13.85 -16.98
C PRO A 198 -10.24 14.17 -15.57
N ILE A 199 -11.10 13.32 -14.99
CA ILE A 199 -11.84 13.60 -13.75
C ILE A 199 -10.90 13.75 -12.53
N THR A 200 -9.88 12.90 -12.42
CA THR A 200 -8.84 12.99 -11.37
C THR A 200 -8.07 14.30 -11.41
N TRP A 201 -7.88 14.89 -12.60
CA TRP A 201 -7.19 16.17 -12.76
C TRP A 201 -8.06 17.35 -12.32
N ILE A 202 -9.36 17.33 -12.65
CA ILE A 202 -10.32 18.37 -12.23
C ILE A 202 -10.52 18.33 -10.71
N ASN A 203 -10.68 17.15 -10.12
CA ASN A 203 -10.82 17.00 -8.67
C ASN A 203 -9.58 17.55 -7.93
N LYS A 204 -8.38 17.24 -8.44
CA LYS A 204 -7.11 17.76 -7.91
C LYS A 204 -7.03 19.30 -7.95
N ILE A 205 -7.58 19.94 -8.99
CA ILE A 205 -7.66 21.41 -9.11
C ILE A 205 -8.65 22.01 -8.09
N LEU A 206 -9.76 21.31 -7.78
CA LEU A 206 -10.79 21.75 -6.84
C LEU A 206 -10.49 21.39 -5.37
N GLY A 207 -9.28 20.91 -5.06
CA GLY A 207 -8.87 20.51 -3.71
C GLY A 207 -9.54 19.22 -3.21
N ARG A 208 -10.22 18.49 -4.10
CA ARG A 208 -10.86 17.20 -3.83
C ARG A 208 -9.93 16.08 -4.28
N ASN A 209 -9.55 15.19 -3.39
CA ASN A 209 -8.70 14.06 -3.77
C ASN A 209 -9.50 12.77 -3.69
N ALA A 210 -9.82 12.18 -4.84
CA ALA A 210 -10.52 10.90 -4.92
C ALA A 210 -9.68 9.71 -4.45
N ALA A 211 -8.37 9.92 -4.25
CA ALA A 211 -7.45 8.97 -3.62
C ALA A 211 -7.29 9.20 -2.10
N ASP A 212 -7.95 10.23 -1.53
CA ASP A 212 -7.88 10.49 -0.09
C ASP A 212 -9.06 9.82 0.61
N PRO A 213 -8.83 8.74 1.38
CA PRO A 213 -9.91 7.99 2.02
C PRO A 213 -10.71 8.84 3.02
N GLN A 214 -10.13 9.94 3.51
CA GLN A 214 -10.76 10.87 4.45
C GLN A 214 -11.65 11.93 3.79
N GLN A 215 -11.82 11.92 2.46
CA GLN A 215 -12.68 12.88 1.78
C GLN A 215 -13.93 12.21 1.18
N PRO A 216 -15.07 12.92 1.11
CA PRO A 216 -16.30 12.40 0.50
C PRO A 216 -16.19 11.85 -0.95
N PRO A 217 -15.32 12.35 -1.85
CA PRO A 217 -15.19 11.82 -3.20
C PRO A 217 -14.21 10.63 -3.29
N TYR A 218 -13.87 9.98 -2.18
CA TYR A 218 -13.01 8.79 -2.22
C TYR A 218 -13.65 7.69 -3.08
N ALA A 219 -12.92 7.26 -4.08
CA ALA A 219 -13.44 6.45 -5.17
C ALA A 219 -13.29 4.94 -4.96
N GLY A 220 -12.73 4.51 -3.82
CA GLY A 220 -12.63 3.10 -3.46
C GLY A 220 -14.01 2.41 -3.45
N LEU A 221 -14.01 1.15 -3.87
CA LEU A 221 -15.17 0.26 -3.89
C LEU A 221 -14.96 -0.91 -2.92
N PRO A 222 -16.03 -1.64 -2.56
CA PRO A 222 -15.89 -2.88 -1.80
C PRO A 222 -14.89 -3.85 -2.46
N ILE A 223 -14.14 -4.57 -1.63
CA ILE A 223 -13.16 -5.56 -2.10
C ILE A 223 -13.88 -6.66 -2.89
N GLU A 224 -13.32 -6.97 -4.05
CA GLU A 224 -13.76 -8.04 -4.91
C GLU A 224 -12.90 -9.29 -4.71
N ILE A 225 -13.50 -10.45 -4.95
CA ILE A 225 -12.85 -11.75 -4.88
C ILE A 225 -12.89 -12.35 -6.28
N GLY A 226 -11.77 -12.92 -6.73
CA GLY A 226 -11.67 -13.58 -8.02
C GLY A 226 -10.74 -14.79 -7.98
N ALA A 227 -10.70 -15.53 -9.08
CA ALA A 227 -9.79 -16.65 -9.25
C ALA A 227 -9.24 -16.72 -10.67
N PHE A 228 -7.97 -17.09 -10.74
CA PHE A 228 -7.26 -17.41 -11.96
C PHE A 228 -7.11 -18.92 -12.05
N TYR A 229 -7.58 -19.54 -13.13
CA TYR A 229 -7.50 -20.99 -13.32
C TYR A 229 -6.37 -21.35 -14.28
N LYS A 230 -5.54 -22.33 -13.90
CA LYS A 230 -4.48 -22.86 -14.75
C LYS A 230 -5.09 -23.82 -15.78
N THR A 231 -5.00 -23.51 -17.07
CA THR A 231 -5.48 -24.41 -18.14
C THR A 231 -4.33 -25.24 -18.70
N GLY A 232 -4.56 -26.54 -18.80
CA GLY A 232 -3.53 -27.59 -18.89
C GLY A 232 -2.85 -27.79 -20.24
N MET A 233 -2.60 -26.75 -21.04
CA MET A 233 -1.74 -26.91 -22.23
C MET A 233 -0.41 -26.17 -22.14
N ASP A 234 -0.35 -24.96 -21.57
CA ASP A 234 0.91 -24.20 -21.52
C ASP A 234 1.13 -23.43 -20.20
N GLY A 235 0.34 -23.74 -19.15
CA GLY A 235 0.31 -22.94 -17.92
C GLY A 235 -0.42 -21.60 -18.09
N THR A 236 -1.20 -21.45 -19.16
CA THR A 236 -2.03 -20.27 -19.43
C THR A 236 -3.05 -20.08 -18.30
N ILE A 237 -3.19 -18.84 -17.86
CA ILE A 237 -4.07 -18.44 -16.78
C ILE A 237 -5.29 -17.74 -17.38
N GLU A 238 -6.48 -18.28 -17.14
CA GLU A 238 -7.75 -17.62 -17.48
C GLU A 238 -8.38 -16.95 -16.25
N ILE A 239 -8.92 -15.74 -16.44
CA ILE A 239 -9.72 -15.02 -15.45
C ILE A 239 -11.18 -15.48 -15.58
N ARG A 240 -11.81 -15.89 -14.48
CA ARG A 240 -13.26 -16.14 -14.42
C ARG A 240 -13.88 -15.45 -13.23
#